data_AF-A0A948XL70-F1
#
_entry.id   AF-A0A948XL70-F1
#
_cell.length_a   1.000
_cell.length_b   1.000
_cell.length_c   1.000
_cell.angle_alpha   90.00
_cell.angle_beta   90.00
_cell.angle_gamma   90.00
#
_symmetry.space_group_name_H-M   'P 1'
#
loop_
_entity.id
_entity.type
_entity.pdbx_description
1 polymer ?
#
loop_
_entity_poly.entity_id
_entity_poly.type
_entity_poly.pdbx_seq_one_letter_code
_entity_poly.pdbx_strand_id
1 'polypeptide(L)'
;MSLARNTLVQATLTLGSRILGFARDMALAARFGQGPMMDAFTTALMLPNMFRRLFAEGAFAQAFVPVYGGVRAREGDEAAAVTASEAMSFMLAVVAGFCILLQVLMPWIMPWLLSAYRDQAGIMSVAVTATQLAMPYLACMTVASLLSGVLNTGGRFALSAGVPVFLNLCTLAPLLAAYVIPASQPLVLLWVTAAVTLSGLIQAGLLWWGVQRLGITIRLSWPRLTPNVKRALA
;
A
#
# COMPACT_ATOMS: atom_id res chain seq x y z
N MET A 1 26.17 -13.46 -1.75
CA MET A 1 26.37 -12.21 -0.97
C MET A 1 26.22 -12.54 0.51
N SER A 2 27.08 -12.00 1.38
CA SER A 2 27.01 -12.30 2.82
C SER A 2 25.70 -11.78 3.43
N LEU A 3 25.16 -12.53 4.39
CA LEU A 3 23.93 -12.18 5.13
C LEU A 3 24.04 -10.78 5.75
N ALA A 4 25.23 -10.44 6.25
CA ALA A 4 25.57 -9.13 6.81
C ALA A 4 25.38 -7.99 5.80
N ARG A 5 25.83 -8.17 4.54
CA ARG A 5 25.68 -7.14 3.49
C ARG A 5 24.21 -6.91 3.13
N ASN A 6 23.42 -7.98 3.02
CA ASN A 6 21.99 -7.85 2.72
C ASN A 6 21.21 -7.18 3.87
N THR A 7 21.56 -7.52 5.11
CA THR A 7 20.98 -6.90 6.31
C THR A 7 21.31 -5.41 6.37
N LEU A 8 22.57 -5.05 6.09
CA LEU A 8 23.02 -3.66 6.09
C LEU A 8 22.34 -2.83 4.99
N VAL A 9 22.18 -3.39 3.79
CA VAL A 9 21.45 -2.71 2.70
C VAL A 9 19.99 -2.45 3.09
N GLN A 10 19.30 -3.44 3.67
CA GLN A 10 17.92 -3.26 4.13
C GLN A 10 17.82 -2.21 5.24
N ALA A 11 18.76 -2.23 6.20
CA ALA A 11 18.81 -1.25 7.27
C ALA A 11 18.99 0.16 6.72
N THR A 12 19.94 0.37 5.81
CA THR A 12 20.19 1.68 5.18
C THR A 12 18.98 2.18 4.38
N LEU A 13 18.34 1.30 3.58
CA LEU A 13 17.13 1.66 2.83
C LEU A 13 15.97 2.04 3.78
N THR A 14 15.83 1.30 4.87
CA THR A 14 14.80 1.58 5.89
C THR A 14 15.06 2.91 6.60
N LEU A 15 16.31 3.19 6.98
CA LEU A 15 16.70 4.46 7.60
C LEU A 15 16.47 5.63 6.64
N GLY A 16 16.88 5.49 5.38
CA GLY A 16 16.63 6.51 4.35
C GLY A 16 15.14 6.80 4.18
N SER A 17 14.30 5.75 4.15
CA SER A 17 12.85 5.91 4.10
C SER A 17 12.28 6.60 5.34
N ARG A 18 12.85 6.37 6.53
CA ARG A 18 12.43 7.05 7.77
C ARG A 18 12.77 8.54 7.76
N ILE A 19 13.95 8.90 7.27
CA ILE A 19 14.36 10.30 7.11
C ILE A 19 13.44 11.02 6.13
N LEU A 20 13.14 10.40 4.98
CA LEU A 20 12.18 10.96 4.02
C LEU A 20 10.76 11.06 4.59
N GLY A 21 10.33 10.07 5.37
CA GLY A 21 9.06 10.12 6.08
C GLY A 21 8.99 11.28 7.08
N PHE A 22 10.07 11.53 7.82
CA PHE A 22 10.17 12.69 8.71
C PHE A 22 10.08 14.00 7.94
N ALA A 23 10.80 14.14 6.82
CA ALA A 23 10.71 15.31 5.96
C ALA A 23 9.28 15.54 5.41
N ARG A 24 8.59 14.46 5.02
CA ARG A 24 7.18 14.51 4.62
C ARG A 24 6.29 15.01 5.76
N ASP A 25 6.48 14.50 6.96
CA ASP A 25 5.66 14.88 8.13
C ASP A 25 5.89 16.36 8.51
N MET A 26 7.13 16.85 8.42
CA MET A 26 7.44 18.27 8.55
C MET A 26 6.75 19.11 7.48
N ALA A 27 6.77 18.67 6.21
CA ALA A 27 6.13 19.38 5.12
C ALA A 27 4.60 19.41 5.26
N LEU A 28 3.98 18.32 5.72
CA LEU A 28 2.56 18.25 6.06
C LEU A 28 2.21 19.24 7.18
N ALA A 29 2.99 19.23 8.26
CA ALA A 29 2.79 20.14 9.39
C ALA A 29 2.98 21.61 8.98
N ALA A 30 3.98 21.93 8.16
CA ALA A 30 4.20 23.27 7.64
C ALA A 30 3.05 23.74 6.72
N ARG A 31 2.43 22.81 5.98
CA ARG A 31 1.37 23.14 5.01
C ARG A 31 -0.02 23.25 5.62
N PHE A 32 -0.37 22.33 6.52
CA PHE A 32 -1.72 22.21 7.08
C PHE A 32 -1.81 22.68 8.53
N GLY A 33 -0.68 22.77 9.25
CA GLY A 33 -0.66 23.08 10.67
C GLY A 33 -1.37 22.02 11.51
N GLN A 34 -1.64 22.36 12.77
CA GLN A 34 -2.62 21.64 13.58
C GLN A 34 -4.01 22.23 13.29
N GLY A 35 -4.93 21.40 12.83
CA GLY A 35 -6.26 21.86 12.49
C GLY A 35 -7.03 20.91 11.57
N PRO A 36 -8.19 21.35 11.07
CA PRO A 36 -9.16 20.46 10.45
C PRO A 36 -8.67 19.73 9.20
N MET A 37 -7.80 20.36 8.40
CA MET A 37 -7.23 19.74 7.21
C MET A 37 -6.27 18.62 7.57
N MET A 38 -5.47 18.79 8.61
CA MET A 38 -4.57 17.74 9.08
C MET A 38 -5.35 16.58 9.71
N ASP A 39 -6.41 16.87 10.47
CA ASP A 39 -7.31 15.85 11.03
C ASP A 39 -8.06 15.08 9.93
N ALA A 40 -8.54 15.77 8.89
CA ALA A 40 -9.15 15.15 7.72
C ALA A 40 -8.16 14.24 6.97
N PHE A 41 -6.93 14.71 6.74
CA PHE A 41 -5.89 13.93 6.06
C PHE A 41 -5.49 12.67 6.85
N THR A 42 -5.22 12.83 8.14
CA THR A 42 -4.85 11.70 9.02
C THR A 42 -5.97 10.69 9.14
N THR A 43 -7.22 11.13 9.28
CA THR A 43 -8.40 10.26 9.29
C THR A 43 -8.59 9.54 7.96
N ALA A 44 -8.40 10.24 6.84
CA ALA A 44 -8.52 9.66 5.50
C ALA A 44 -7.52 8.53 5.26
N LEU A 45 -6.29 8.68 5.76
CA LEU A 45 -5.26 7.64 5.67
C LEU A 45 -5.36 6.57 6.76
N MET A 46 -6.14 6.78 7.82
CA MET A 46 -6.30 5.80 8.90
C MET A 46 -6.87 4.48 8.39
N LEU A 47 -8.02 4.53 7.71
CA LEU A 47 -8.70 3.34 7.20
C LEU A 47 -7.85 2.47 6.28
N PRO A 48 -7.28 2.98 5.16
CA PRO A 48 -6.44 2.15 4.30
C PRO A 48 -5.23 1.60 5.07
N ASN A 49 -4.66 2.35 6.02
CA ASN A 49 -3.54 1.85 6.83
C ASN A 49 -3.94 0.75 7.82
N MET A 50 -5.12 0.84 8.44
CA MET A 50 -5.63 -0.22 9.32
C MET A 50 -5.82 -1.52 8.54
N PHE A 51 -6.49 -1.45 7.39
CA PHE A 51 -6.72 -2.63 6.57
C PHE A 51 -5.44 -3.15 5.90
N ARG A 52 -4.47 -2.28 5.59
CA ARG A 52 -3.15 -2.69 5.12
C ARG A 52 -2.44 -3.54 6.18
N ARG A 53 -2.51 -3.14 7.46
CA ARG A 53 -1.95 -3.95 8.56
C ARG A 53 -2.66 -5.29 8.71
N LEU A 54 -3.96 -5.35 8.46
CA LEU A 54 -4.75 -6.59 8.56
C LEU A 54 -4.51 -7.55 7.38
N PHE A 55 -4.62 -7.07 6.14
CA PHE A 55 -4.60 -7.89 4.93
C PHE A 55 -3.23 -7.99 4.28
N ALA A 56 -2.46 -6.91 4.23
CA ALA A 56 -1.19 -6.87 3.52
C ALA A 56 0.00 -7.27 4.41
N GLU A 57 0.08 -6.80 5.65
CA GLU A 57 1.16 -7.18 6.58
C GLU A 57 0.76 -8.29 7.56
N GLY A 58 -0.55 -8.52 7.73
CA GLY A 58 -1.11 -9.39 8.75
C GLY A 58 -1.20 -10.86 8.33
N ALA A 59 -2.33 -11.48 8.66
CA ALA A 59 -2.51 -12.93 8.60
C ALA A 59 -2.20 -13.53 7.22
N PHE A 60 -2.64 -12.87 6.15
CA PHE A 60 -2.46 -13.42 4.80
C PHE A 60 -0.99 -13.49 4.37
N ALA A 61 -0.19 -12.44 4.59
CA ALA A 61 1.22 -12.46 4.20
C ALA A 61 2.02 -13.49 5.00
N GLN A 62 1.68 -13.67 6.28
CA GLN A 62 2.31 -14.68 7.14
C GLN A 62 1.95 -16.11 6.72
N ALA A 63 0.72 -16.35 6.23
CA ALA A 63 0.29 -17.64 5.73
C ALA A 63 0.77 -17.93 4.29
N PHE A 64 0.81 -16.90 3.44
CA PHE A 64 1.16 -17.04 2.03
C PHE A 64 2.62 -17.46 1.81
N VAL A 65 3.56 -16.82 2.49
CA VAL A 65 5.00 -17.05 2.25
C VAL A 65 5.41 -18.51 2.51
N PRO A 66 5.02 -19.16 3.63
CA PRO A 66 5.28 -20.58 3.86
C PRO A 66 4.61 -21.50 2.83
N VAL A 67 3.36 -21.21 2.43
CA VAL A 67 2.64 -22.01 1.42
C VAL A 67 3.36 -21.92 0.07
N TYR A 68 3.68 -20.71 -0.38
CA TYR A 68 4.43 -20.48 -1.62
C TYR A 68 5.80 -21.16 -1.60
N GLY A 69 6.56 -20.99 -0.51
CA GLY A 69 7.87 -21.62 -0.35
C GLY A 69 7.81 -23.14 -0.33
N GLY A 70 6.78 -23.71 0.32
CA GLY A 70 6.55 -25.16 0.36
C GLY A 70 6.19 -25.76 -1.00
N VAL A 71 5.31 -25.11 -1.76
CA VAL A 71 4.99 -25.53 -3.14
C VAL A 71 6.23 -25.43 -4.03
N ARG A 72 6.97 -24.32 -3.94
CA ARG A 72 8.22 -24.11 -4.70
C ARG A 72 9.26 -25.20 -4.44
N ALA A 73 9.41 -25.62 -3.17
CA ALA A 73 10.37 -26.66 -2.80
C ALA A 73 9.94 -28.07 -3.24
N ARG A 74 8.64 -28.36 -3.33
CA ARG A 74 8.11 -29.70 -3.64
C ARG A 74 7.80 -29.90 -5.12
N GLU A 75 7.25 -28.88 -5.76
CA GLU A 75 6.61 -28.94 -7.08
C GLU A 75 7.30 -28.02 -8.10
N GLY A 76 8.29 -27.23 -7.68
CA GLY A 76 9.08 -26.35 -8.55
C GLY A 76 8.48 -24.97 -8.79
N ASP A 77 9.20 -24.16 -9.59
CA ASP A 77 8.90 -22.74 -9.78
C ASP A 77 7.58 -22.49 -10.54
N GLU A 78 7.19 -23.37 -11.47
CA GLU A 78 5.94 -23.23 -12.23
C GLU A 78 4.70 -23.39 -11.34
N ALA A 79 4.66 -24.44 -10.52
CA ALA A 79 3.56 -24.67 -9.58
C ALA A 79 3.47 -23.54 -8.52
N ALA A 80 4.62 -23.02 -8.09
CA ALA A 80 4.67 -21.88 -7.18
C ALA A 80 4.12 -20.61 -7.85
N ALA A 81 4.47 -20.35 -9.12
CA ALA A 81 3.97 -19.21 -9.88
C ALA A 81 2.44 -19.25 -10.06
N VAL A 82 1.86 -20.43 -10.29
CA VAL A 82 0.39 -20.62 -10.32
C VAL A 82 -0.22 -20.31 -8.95
N THR A 83 0.37 -20.85 -7.88
CA THR A 83 -0.11 -20.59 -6.50
C THR A 83 -0.08 -19.11 -6.15
N ALA A 84 0.99 -18.40 -6.51
CA ALA A 84 1.09 -16.95 -6.33
C ALA A 84 0.05 -16.19 -7.14
N SER A 85 -0.18 -16.59 -8.40
CA SER A 85 -1.16 -15.98 -9.30
C SER A 85 -2.58 -16.11 -8.78
N GLU A 86 -2.96 -17.30 -8.30
CA GLU A 86 -4.29 -17.56 -7.73
C GLU A 86 -4.50 -16.79 -6.43
N ALA A 87 -3.53 -16.82 -5.52
CA ALA A 87 -3.60 -16.13 -4.24
C ALA A 87 -3.70 -14.61 -4.43
N MET A 88 -2.91 -14.05 -5.35
CA MET A 88 -2.94 -12.64 -5.69
C MET A 88 -4.26 -12.23 -6.33
N SER A 89 -4.77 -13.00 -7.29
CA SER A 89 -6.02 -12.69 -7.98
C SER A 89 -7.22 -12.74 -7.02
N PHE A 90 -7.26 -13.74 -6.14
CA PHE A 90 -8.28 -13.85 -5.10
C PHE A 90 -8.21 -12.67 -4.11
N MET A 91 -7.03 -12.39 -3.56
CA MET A 91 -6.85 -11.29 -2.61
C MET A 91 -7.14 -9.93 -3.23
N LEU A 92 -6.68 -9.70 -4.45
CA LEU A 92 -6.96 -8.46 -5.17
C LEU A 92 -8.46 -8.29 -5.39
N ALA A 93 -9.19 -9.35 -5.76
CA ALA A 93 -10.64 -9.28 -5.95
C ALA A 93 -11.38 -8.94 -4.64
N VAL A 94 -11.03 -9.62 -3.54
CA VAL A 94 -11.62 -9.37 -2.21
C VAL A 94 -11.34 -7.95 -1.76
N VAL A 95 -10.08 -7.51 -1.82
CA VAL A 95 -9.67 -6.18 -1.38
C VAL A 95 -10.23 -5.09 -2.29
N ALA A 96 -10.27 -5.29 -3.61
CA ALA A 96 -10.87 -4.33 -4.53
C ALA A 96 -12.37 -4.17 -4.29
N GLY A 97 -13.11 -5.27 -4.12
CA GLY A 97 -14.53 -5.22 -3.77
C GLY A 97 -14.77 -4.49 -2.44
N PHE A 98 -13.93 -4.78 -1.45
CA PHE A 98 -13.96 -4.09 -0.16
C PHE A 98 -13.64 -2.58 -0.27
N CYS A 99 -12.63 -2.21 -1.05
CA CYS A 99 -12.29 -0.81 -1.32
C CYS A 99 -13.43 -0.07 -2.00
N ILE A 100 -14.09 -0.68 -3.00
CA ILE A 100 -15.23 -0.08 -3.69
C ILE A 100 -16.40 0.12 -2.72
N LEU A 101 -16.72 -0.91 -1.92
CA LEU A 101 -17.77 -0.83 -0.91
C LEU A 101 -17.52 0.32 0.07
N LEU A 102 -16.32 0.41 0.65
CA LEU A 102 -15.97 1.49 1.57
C LEU A 102 -15.96 2.87 0.91
N GLN A 103 -15.50 2.97 -0.34
CA GLN A 103 -15.55 4.22 -1.10
C GLN A 103 -16.98 4.73 -1.24
N VAL A 104 -17.91 3.85 -1.63
CA VAL A 104 -19.33 4.18 -1.75
C VAL A 104 -19.88 4.56 -0.39
N LEU A 105 -19.62 3.78 0.65
CA LEU A 105 -20.15 4.02 2.00
C LEU A 105 -19.52 5.22 2.73
N MET A 106 -18.45 5.81 2.18
CA MET A 106 -17.65 6.78 2.91
C MET A 106 -18.40 8.05 3.36
N PRO A 107 -19.32 8.64 2.58
CA PRO A 107 -20.12 9.78 3.04
C PRO A 107 -20.91 9.51 4.32
N TRP A 108 -21.30 8.25 4.57
CA TRP A 108 -22.02 7.84 5.79
C TRP A 108 -21.09 7.44 6.93
N ILE A 109 -19.87 6.98 6.62
CA ILE A 109 -18.88 6.56 7.61
C ILE A 109 -18.09 7.75 8.17
N MET A 110 -17.66 8.68 7.32
CA MET A 110 -16.78 9.80 7.71
C MET A 110 -17.35 10.68 8.85
N PRO A 111 -18.66 10.99 8.91
CA PRO A 111 -19.24 11.74 10.04
C PRO A 111 -19.05 11.09 11.41
N TRP A 112 -18.77 9.79 11.47
CA TRP A 112 -18.46 9.07 12.72
C TRP A 112 -16.97 9.05 13.02
N LEU A 113 -16.13 8.93 11.98
CA LEU A 113 -14.68 8.91 12.13
C LEU A 113 -14.11 10.31 12.42
N LEU A 114 -14.65 11.34 11.76
CA LEU A 114 -14.27 12.74 11.90
C LEU A 114 -15.38 13.53 12.59
N SER A 115 -15.84 13.03 13.73
CA SER A 115 -17.02 13.55 14.44
C SER A 115 -16.88 15.01 14.89
N ALA A 116 -15.67 15.46 15.22
CA ALA A 116 -15.39 16.84 15.62
C ALA A 116 -15.75 17.89 14.54
N TYR A 117 -15.80 17.49 13.27
CA TYR A 117 -16.09 18.38 12.13
C TYR A 117 -17.35 17.97 11.38
N ARG A 118 -18.27 17.23 12.04
CA ARG A 118 -19.49 16.67 11.45
C ARG A 118 -20.36 17.72 10.73
N ASP A 119 -20.53 18.88 11.34
CA ASP A 119 -21.38 19.95 10.81
C ASP A 119 -20.65 20.88 9.83
N GLN A 120 -19.36 20.63 9.57
CA GLN A 120 -18.53 21.45 8.68
C GLN A 120 -18.45 20.82 7.29
N ALA A 121 -19.47 21.09 6.46
CA ALA A 121 -19.65 20.45 5.15
C ALA A 121 -18.42 20.53 4.23
N GLY A 122 -17.68 21.65 4.23
CA GLY A 122 -16.47 21.80 3.42
C GLY A 122 -15.30 20.91 3.86
N ILE A 123 -15.22 20.54 5.13
CA ILE A 123 -14.17 19.68 5.69
C ILE A 123 -14.56 18.22 5.50
N MET A 124 -15.84 17.92 5.74
CA MET A 124 -16.41 16.60 5.54
C MET A 124 -16.28 16.14 4.08
N SER A 125 -16.58 17.01 3.11
CA SER A 125 -16.46 16.67 1.69
C SER A 125 -15.02 16.35 1.28
N VAL A 126 -14.05 17.12 1.80
CA VAL A 126 -12.62 16.90 1.56
C VAL A 126 -12.16 15.60 2.19
N ALA A 127 -12.54 15.31 3.45
CA ALA A 127 -12.18 14.08 4.15
C ALA A 127 -12.73 12.83 3.44
N VAL A 128 -14.01 12.89 3.01
CA VAL A 128 -14.64 11.81 2.24
C VAL A 128 -13.90 11.57 0.94
N THR A 129 -13.68 12.63 0.15
CA THR A 129 -13.00 12.53 -1.15
C THR A 129 -11.56 12.05 -1.00
N ALA A 130 -10.83 12.56 -0.01
CA ALA A 130 -9.48 12.13 0.30
C ALA A 130 -9.45 10.62 0.62
N THR A 131 -10.36 10.14 1.46
CA THR A 131 -10.39 8.71 1.78
C THR A 131 -10.72 7.87 0.56
N GLN A 132 -11.67 8.32 -0.26
CA GLN A 132 -12.00 7.61 -1.50
C GLN A 132 -10.80 7.52 -2.43
N LEU A 133 -10.03 8.61 -2.57
CA LEU A 133 -8.78 8.63 -3.33
C LEU A 133 -7.68 7.75 -2.74
N ALA A 134 -7.63 7.60 -1.41
CA ALA A 134 -6.64 6.77 -0.73
C ALA A 134 -6.96 5.28 -0.76
N MET A 135 -8.24 4.88 -0.87
CA MET A 135 -8.64 3.47 -0.79
C MET A 135 -7.97 2.55 -1.83
N PRO A 136 -7.79 2.93 -3.10
CA PRO A 136 -7.10 2.07 -4.07
C PRO A 136 -5.63 1.75 -3.69
N TYR A 137 -4.99 2.57 -2.84
CA TYR A 137 -3.67 2.26 -2.27
C TYR A 137 -3.66 0.92 -1.53
N LEU A 138 -4.75 0.56 -0.84
CA LEU A 138 -4.85 -0.70 -0.11
C LEU A 138 -4.69 -1.91 -1.05
N ALA A 139 -5.39 -1.92 -2.18
CA ALA A 139 -5.28 -2.97 -3.19
C ALA A 139 -3.85 -3.09 -3.75
N CYS A 140 -3.21 -1.93 -4.00
CA CYS A 140 -1.82 -1.89 -4.45
C CYS A 140 -0.86 -2.48 -3.40
N MET A 141 -1.07 -2.17 -2.12
CA MET A 141 -0.25 -2.69 -1.03
C MET A 141 -0.43 -4.18 -0.80
N THR A 142 -1.64 -4.71 -0.99
CA THR A 142 -1.87 -6.17 -0.94
C THR A 142 -1.07 -6.88 -2.03
N VAL A 143 -1.07 -6.36 -3.26
CA VAL A 143 -0.25 -6.89 -4.36
C VAL A 143 1.23 -6.75 -4.03
N ALA A 144 1.67 -5.57 -3.59
CA ALA A 144 3.06 -5.32 -3.22
C ALA A 144 3.55 -6.27 -2.12
N SER A 145 2.74 -6.56 -1.10
CA SER A 145 3.12 -7.48 -0.03
C SER A 145 3.32 -8.92 -0.54
N LEU A 146 2.39 -9.42 -1.37
CA LEU A 146 2.50 -10.75 -1.96
C LEU A 146 3.75 -10.88 -2.83
N LEU A 147 4.00 -9.90 -3.71
CA LEU A 147 5.17 -9.87 -4.58
C LEU A 147 6.47 -9.75 -3.78
N SER A 148 6.46 -8.99 -2.69
CA SER A 148 7.58 -8.90 -1.75
C SER A 148 7.86 -10.26 -1.10
N GLY A 149 6.81 -11.01 -0.73
CA GLY A 149 6.93 -12.39 -0.26
C GLY A 149 7.63 -13.29 -1.28
N VAL A 150 7.19 -13.26 -2.54
CA VAL A 150 7.83 -13.99 -3.65
C VAL A 150 9.31 -13.60 -3.81
N LEU A 151 9.61 -12.30 -3.86
CA LEU A 151 10.99 -11.80 -3.99
C LEU A 151 11.88 -12.20 -2.82
N ASN A 152 11.36 -12.17 -1.60
CA ASN A 152 12.08 -12.53 -0.39
C ASN A 152 12.43 -14.03 -0.38
N THR A 153 11.53 -14.91 -0.82
CA THR A 153 11.89 -16.34 -1.01
C THR A 153 12.92 -16.57 -2.11
N GLY A 154 13.03 -15.63 -3.07
CA GLY A 154 14.09 -15.59 -4.09
C GLY A 154 15.38 -14.89 -3.65
N GLY A 155 15.50 -14.49 -2.39
CA GLY A 155 16.68 -13.82 -1.84
C GLY A 155 16.84 -12.34 -2.24
N ARG A 156 15.82 -11.72 -2.87
CA ARG A 156 15.84 -10.33 -3.36
C ARG A 156 15.22 -9.33 -2.38
N PHE A 157 15.71 -9.33 -1.15
CA PHE A 157 15.15 -8.51 -0.08
C PHE A 157 15.32 -6.98 -0.26
N ALA A 158 16.37 -6.55 -0.96
CA ALA A 158 16.65 -5.12 -1.13
C ALA A 158 15.55 -4.39 -1.92
N LEU A 159 14.97 -5.06 -2.92
CA LEU A 159 13.88 -4.48 -3.71
C LEU A 159 12.62 -4.31 -2.83
N SER A 160 12.25 -5.34 -2.07
CA SER A 160 11.14 -5.30 -1.11
C SER A 160 11.32 -4.20 -0.05
N ALA A 161 12.54 -4.00 0.45
CA ALA A 161 12.83 -2.99 1.47
C ALA A 161 12.89 -1.55 0.93
N GLY A 162 13.18 -1.34 -0.35
CA GLY A 162 13.32 -0.01 -0.96
C GLY A 162 11.99 0.63 -1.39
N VAL A 163 10.97 -0.19 -1.64
CA VAL A 163 9.64 0.22 -2.13
C VAL A 163 8.93 1.29 -1.28
N PRO A 164 8.98 1.27 0.07
CA PRO A 164 8.37 2.31 0.91
C PRO A 164 8.88 3.73 0.67
N VAL A 165 10.08 3.90 0.10
CA VAL A 165 10.65 5.21 -0.25
C VAL A 165 9.73 5.97 -1.21
N PHE A 166 9.08 5.26 -2.14
CA PHE A 166 8.22 5.87 -3.14
C PHE A 166 6.97 6.50 -2.54
N LEU A 167 6.45 6.00 -1.41
CA LEU A 167 5.36 6.65 -0.70
C LEU A 167 5.77 8.07 -0.29
N ASN A 168 6.96 8.21 0.29
CA ASN A 168 7.45 9.50 0.77
C ASN A 168 7.76 10.45 -0.39
N LEU A 169 8.41 9.96 -1.45
CA LEU A 169 8.73 10.78 -2.62
C LEU A 169 7.46 11.28 -3.33
N CYS A 170 6.48 10.40 -3.55
CA CYS A 170 5.24 10.76 -4.22
C CYS A 170 4.43 11.75 -3.38
N THR A 171 4.38 11.59 -2.06
CA THR A 171 3.61 12.49 -1.18
C THR A 171 4.32 13.82 -0.92
N LEU A 172 5.65 13.87 -0.93
CA LEU A 172 6.42 15.11 -0.87
C LEU A 172 6.25 15.96 -2.13
N ALA A 173 6.18 15.36 -3.32
CA ALA A 173 6.08 16.10 -4.57
C ALA A 173 4.95 17.15 -4.61
N PRO A 174 3.66 16.83 -4.31
CA PRO A 174 2.59 17.81 -4.29
C PRO A 174 2.69 18.82 -3.14
N LEU A 175 3.33 18.47 -2.01
CA LEU A 175 3.60 19.41 -0.93
C LEU A 175 4.61 20.48 -1.36
N LEU A 176 5.67 20.05 -2.05
CA LEU A 176 6.69 20.96 -2.58
C LEU A 176 6.16 21.77 -3.77
N ALA A 177 5.37 21.16 -4.66
CA ALA A 177 4.75 21.84 -5.79
C ALA A 177 3.84 22.99 -5.35
N ALA A 178 3.18 22.87 -4.18
CA ALA A 178 2.31 23.91 -3.64
C ALA A 178 3.04 25.21 -3.23
N TYR A 179 4.37 25.21 -3.12
CA TYR A 179 5.16 26.43 -2.92
C TYR A 179 5.35 27.22 -4.22
N VAL A 180 5.27 26.55 -5.37
CA VAL A 180 5.44 27.15 -6.71
C VAL A 180 4.09 27.40 -7.37
N ILE A 181 3.12 26.51 -7.14
CA ILE A 181 1.77 26.56 -7.69
C ILE A 181 0.81 26.90 -6.55
N PRO A 182 0.32 28.16 -6.46
CA PRO A 182 -0.63 28.55 -5.43
C PRO A 182 -1.90 27.70 -5.51
N ALA A 183 -2.20 27.00 -4.41
CA ALA A 183 -3.38 26.16 -4.29
C ALA A 183 -3.98 26.32 -2.89
N SER A 184 -5.28 26.08 -2.75
CA SER A 184 -5.94 26.04 -1.45
C SER A 184 -5.50 24.80 -0.66
N GLN A 185 -5.56 24.85 0.67
CA GLN A 185 -5.22 23.68 1.51
C GLN A 185 -6.05 22.43 1.15
N PRO A 186 -7.38 22.51 0.95
CA PRO A 186 -8.18 21.37 0.49
C PRO A 186 -7.65 20.73 -0.80
N LEU A 187 -7.28 21.54 -1.78
CA LEU A 187 -6.80 21.04 -3.07
C LEU A 187 -5.45 20.32 -2.92
N VAL A 188 -4.52 20.90 -2.15
CA VAL A 188 -3.23 20.25 -1.87
C VAL A 188 -3.41 18.94 -1.11
N LEU A 189 -4.35 18.87 -0.16
CA LEU A 189 -4.66 17.64 0.56
C LEU A 189 -5.11 16.53 -0.41
N LEU A 190 -5.99 16.85 -1.36
CA LEU A 190 -6.42 15.90 -2.39
C LEU A 190 -5.26 15.46 -3.30
N TRP A 191 -4.36 16.38 -3.68
CA TRP A 191 -3.16 16.02 -4.46
C TRP A 191 -2.23 15.06 -3.71
N VAL A 192 -1.93 15.36 -2.44
CA VAL A 192 -1.12 14.49 -1.59
C VAL A 192 -1.77 13.12 -1.44
N THR A 193 -3.09 13.09 -1.27
CA THR A 193 -3.81 11.83 -1.07
C THR A 193 -3.90 11.00 -2.36
N ALA A 194 -4.10 11.63 -3.51
CA ALA A 194 -3.98 10.98 -4.81
C ALA A 194 -2.56 10.42 -5.04
N ALA A 195 -1.53 11.15 -4.59
CA ALA A 195 -0.15 10.70 -4.67
C ALA A 195 0.16 9.47 -3.80
N VAL A 196 -0.60 9.24 -2.71
CA VAL A 196 -0.53 7.99 -1.94
C VAL A 196 -0.91 6.80 -2.83
N THR A 197 -2.03 6.88 -3.54
CA THR A 197 -2.46 5.83 -4.48
C THR A 197 -1.49 5.67 -5.64
N LEU A 198 -1.02 6.76 -6.23
CA LEU A 198 0.03 6.72 -7.26
C LEU A 198 1.28 5.99 -6.76
N SER A 199 1.69 6.25 -5.52
CA SER A 199 2.82 5.55 -4.92
C SER A 199 2.56 4.05 -4.83
N GLY A 200 1.34 3.63 -4.48
CA GLY A 200 0.96 2.21 -4.44
C GLY A 200 1.12 1.55 -5.82
N LEU A 201 0.68 2.22 -6.88
CA LEU A 201 0.83 1.72 -8.25
C LEU A 201 2.30 1.56 -8.64
N ILE A 202 3.14 2.56 -8.33
CA ILE A 202 4.59 2.50 -8.59
C ILE A 202 5.22 1.35 -7.80
N GLN A 203 4.87 1.22 -6.52
CA GLN A 203 5.38 0.18 -5.63
C GLN A 203 5.03 -1.23 -6.13
N ALA A 204 3.76 -1.47 -6.46
CA ALA A 204 3.31 -2.73 -7.03
C ALA A 204 3.98 -3.03 -8.37
N GLY A 205 4.10 -2.02 -9.25
CA GLY A 205 4.75 -2.17 -10.56
C GLY A 205 6.24 -2.51 -10.47
N LEU A 206 6.98 -1.87 -9.56
CA LEU A 206 8.40 -2.15 -9.34
C LEU A 206 8.64 -3.57 -8.82
N LEU A 207 7.81 -4.02 -7.88
CA LEU A 207 7.88 -5.38 -7.35
C LEU A 207 7.48 -6.40 -8.39
N TRP A 208 6.46 -6.11 -9.20
CA TRP A 208 6.01 -6.96 -10.29
C TRP A 208 7.14 -7.17 -11.31
N TRP A 209 7.79 -6.07 -11.72
CA TRP A 209 8.97 -6.11 -12.56
C TRP A 209 10.10 -6.92 -11.91
N GLY A 210 10.32 -6.76 -10.61
CA GLY A 210 11.29 -7.53 -9.84
C GLY A 210 11.05 -9.05 -9.90
N VAL A 211 9.78 -9.46 -9.75
CA VAL A 211 9.38 -10.87 -9.83
C VAL A 211 9.59 -11.42 -11.24
N GLN A 212 9.24 -10.67 -12.29
CA GLN A 212 9.53 -11.09 -13.67
C GLN A 212 11.04 -11.26 -13.93
N ARG A 213 11.88 -10.42 -13.32
CA ARG A 213 13.36 -10.53 -13.37
C ARG A 213 13.92 -11.73 -12.59
N LEU A 214 13.10 -12.45 -11.82
CA LEU A 214 13.42 -13.76 -11.25
C LEU A 214 13.04 -14.93 -12.18
N GLY A 215 12.42 -14.67 -13.34
CA GLY A 215 11.90 -15.71 -14.23
C GLY A 215 10.53 -16.26 -13.80
N ILE A 216 9.94 -15.73 -12.72
CA ILE A 216 8.63 -16.14 -12.24
C ILE A 216 7.57 -15.29 -12.95
N THR A 217 6.68 -15.95 -13.71
CA THR A 217 5.59 -15.26 -14.40
C THR A 217 4.30 -15.38 -13.59
N ILE A 218 3.94 -14.29 -12.91
CA ILE A 218 2.65 -14.18 -12.22
C ILE A 218 1.64 -13.61 -13.23
N ARG A 219 0.46 -14.24 -13.33
CA ARG A 219 -0.63 -13.78 -14.21
C ARG A 219 -1.84 -13.42 -13.37
N LEU A 220 -2.52 -12.33 -13.73
CA LEU A 220 -3.83 -12.05 -13.19
C LEU A 220 -4.82 -13.03 -13.84
N SER A 221 -5.47 -13.85 -13.03
CA SER A 221 -6.47 -14.82 -13.47
C SER A 221 -7.82 -14.53 -12.83
N TRP A 222 -8.89 -15.15 -13.32
CA TRP A 222 -10.18 -15.04 -12.66
C TRP A 222 -10.09 -15.57 -11.22
N PRO A 223 -10.57 -14.82 -10.21
CA PRO A 223 -10.46 -15.21 -8.81
C PRO A 223 -11.19 -16.54 -8.57
N ARG A 224 -10.47 -17.56 -8.09
CA ARG A 224 -11.01 -18.88 -7.76
C ARG A 224 -10.53 -19.29 -6.37
N LEU A 225 -11.42 -19.89 -5.58
CA LEU A 225 -11.10 -20.48 -4.28
C LEU A 225 -10.44 -21.85 -4.46
N THR A 226 -9.16 -21.86 -4.81
CA THR A 226 -8.41 -23.11 -4.99
C THR A 226 -7.97 -23.72 -3.66
N PRO A 227 -7.62 -25.02 -3.60
CA PRO A 227 -7.17 -25.67 -2.37
C PRO A 227 -5.97 -24.97 -1.71
N ASN A 228 -5.06 -24.40 -2.51
CA ASN A 228 -3.90 -23.66 -2.02
C ASN A 228 -4.30 -22.29 -1.43
N VAL A 229 -5.26 -21.59 -2.05
CA VAL A 229 -5.85 -20.36 -1.48
C VAL A 229 -6.57 -20.66 -0.18
N LYS A 230 -7.34 -21.75 -0.09
CA LYS A 230 -7.98 -22.18 1.17
C LYS A 230 -6.97 -22.48 2.26
N ARG A 231 -5.85 -23.14 1.93
CA ARG A 231 -4.75 -23.40 2.89
C ARG A 231 -4.05 -22.13 3.37
N ALA A 232 -3.97 -21.09 2.54
CA ALA A 232 -3.40 -19.80 2.92
C ALA A 232 -4.37 -18.90 3.72
N LEU A 233 -5.65 -19.28 3.80
CA LEU A 233 -6.70 -18.57 4.55
C LEU A 233 -7.08 -19.23 5.88
N ALA A 234 -6.65 -20.47 6.10
CA ALA A 234 -6.89 -21.25 7.32
C ALA A 234 -5.77 -21.00 8.33
#